data_AF-R5KJQ6-F1
#
_entry.id   AF-R5KJQ6-F1
#
_cell.length_a   1.000
_cell.length_b   1.000
_cell.length_c   1.000
_cell.angle_alpha   90.00
_cell.angle_beta   90.00
_cell.angle_gamma   90.00
#
_symmetry.space_group_name_H-M   'P 1'
#
loop_
_entity.id
_entity.type
_entity.pdbx_description
1 polymer ?
#
loop_
_entity_poly.entity_id
_entity_poly.type
_entity_poly.pdbx_seq_one_letter_code
_entity_poly.pdbx_strand_id
1 'polypeptide(L)'
;MLSPINGEKVKRRRDDAFSAYRVRLPAAYRFESIYKNPDDKIERLKKFNAVLSPDFSMYTEMSVALQLYNCFRNRWTGAYLQQNGITVIPTVRWGNLESFNFCFDGIEKGCVVAVSTLGVKNEKSHFMLGYNEMRRRIKPEKIICYGKPFDDMKGDIIEVDYAETNNLDKGFYIKKFYGFITPIQKGGGSALGRISGNPEHEFDENTDMPSFPGYENKAPGKDFEWRGNPDIKKNIGNWFNKKTGESFHWDMDHPDPIGPHWDYFRRDIDNEYRIFPDNTWSKKLFQIGGCNYEQQVRLD
;
A
#
# COMPACT_ATOMS: atom_id res chain seq x y z
N MET A 1 65.68 0.07 38.65
CA MET A 1 65.62 1.40 38.00
C MET A 1 65.37 1.16 36.53
N LEU A 2 64.21 1.56 36.01
CA LEU A 2 63.94 1.90 34.60
C LEU A 2 62.47 2.36 34.55
N SER A 3 62.24 3.63 34.24
CA SER A 3 60.96 4.20 33.79
C SER A 3 61.03 4.39 32.25
N PRO A 4 59.99 4.84 31.54
CA PRO A 4 58.53 4.65 31.62
C PRO A 4 57.91 4.26 30.24
N ILE A 5 56.66 3.76 30.14
CA ILE A 5 55.83 3.97 28.93
C ILE A 5 54.37 4.22 29.33
N ASN A 6 53.83 5.31 28.78
CA ASN A 6 52.48 5.86 28.95
C ASN A 6 51.36 4.82 28.82
N GLY A 7 50.36 4.93 29.71
CA GLY A 7 49.11 4.19 29.62
C GLY A 7 48.20 4.74 28.52
N GLU A 8 48.10 4.04 27.40
CA GLU A 8 46.99 4.20 26.46
C GLU A 8 45.83 3.26 26.84
N LYS A 9 44.64 3.83 27.00
CA LYS A 9 43.39 3.08 27.08
C LYS A 9 43.22 2.26 25.80
N VAL A 10 43.30 0.94 25.92
CA VAL A 10 42.96 0.01 24.85
C VAL A 10 41.48 0.19 24.47
N LYS A 11 41.24 0.88 23.37
CA LYS A 11 39.94 1.00 22.71
C LYS A 11 39.55 -0.41 22.24
N ARG A 12 38.49 -0.99 22.81
CA ARG A 12 37.83 -2.19 22.24
C ARG A 12 37.57 -1.91 20.75
N ARG A 13 38.21 -2.69 19.87
CA ARG A 13 38.01 -2.62 18.41
C ARG A 13 36.55 -2.91 18.10
N ARG A 14 35.98 -2.10 17.22
CA ARG A 14 34.57 -2.09 16.79
C ARG A 14 34.35 -3.07 15.62
N ASP A 15 35.27 -4.02 15.45
CA ASP A 15 35.51 -4.68 14.17
C ASP A 15 34.87 -6.09 14.11
N ASP A 16 34.37 -6.61 15.23
CA ASP A 16 33.88 -7.99 15.31
C ASP A 16 32.38 -8.15 15.00
N ALA A 17 31.60 -7.06 15.04
CA ALA A 17 30.15 -7.09 14.74
C ALA A 17 29.80 -6.64 13.31
N PHE A 18 30.66 -5.83 12.69
CA PHE A 18 30.42 -5.22 11.36
C PHE A 18 30.96 -6.06 10.19
N SER A 19 31.69 -7.14 10.46
CA SER A 19 32.16 -8.10 9.44
C SER A 19 31.04 -9.02 8.91
N ALA A 20 29.89 -9.08 9.59
CA ALA A 20 28.83 -10.05 9.29
C ALA A 20 27.83 -9.62 8.19
N TYR A 21 27.70 -8.33 7.85
CA TYR A 21 26.62 -7.86 6.96
C TYR A 21 27.08 -6.79 5.97
N ARG A 22 27.98 -7.14 5.04
CA ARG A 22 28.22 -6.29 3.86
C ARG A 22 27.09 -6.49 2.83
N VAL A 23 25.91 -5.95 3.13
CA VAL A 23 24.74 -6.06 2.25
C VAL A 23 24.81 -4.96 1.19
N ARG A 24 25.00 -5.33 -0.08
CA ARG A 24 25.04 -4.37 -1.20
C ARG A 24 23.68 -4.31 -1.90
N LEU A 25 23.11 -3.11 -1.98
CA LEU A 25 21.92 -2.85 -2.78
C LEU A 25 22.27 -2.76 -4.28
N PRO A 26 21.57 -3.50 -5.15
CA PRO A 26 21.46 -3.11 -6.54
C PRO A 26 20.61 -1.83 -6.60
N ALA A 27 21.15 -0.74 -7.14
CA ALA A 27 20.34 0.44 -7.46
C ALA A 27 19.13 0.04 -8.34
N ALA A 28 17.99 0.73 -8.24
CA ALA A 28 16.71 0.32 -8.86
C ALA A 28 16.76 -0.02 -10.37
N TYR A 29 17.71 0.53 -11.13
CA TYR A 29 17.96 0.17 -12.54
C TYR A 29 18.64 -1.20 -12.75
N ARG A 30 19.20 -1.80 -11.69
CA ARG A 30 19.93 -3.07 -11.69
C ARG A 30 19.05 -4.26 -11.34
N PHE A 31 17.87 -4.05 -10.74
CA PHE A 31 16.96 -5.14 -10.40
C PHE A 31 16.38 -5.82 -11.64
N GLU A 32 16.11 -5.06 -12.69
CA GLU A 32 15.67 -5.63 -13.97
C GLU A 32 16.75 -6.52 -14.59
N SER A 33 18.03 -6.15 -14.45
CA SER A 33 19.16 -6.95 -14.95
C SER A 33 19.31 -8.28 -14.22
N ILE A 34 19.17 -8.31 -12.89
CA ILE A 34 19.29 -9.57 -12.13
C ILE A 34 18.09 -10.49 -12.36
N TYR A 35 16.90 -9.95 -12.60
CA TYR A 35 15.74 -10.77 -12.96
C TYR A 35 15.87 -11.37 -14.37
N LYS A 36 16.33 -10.57 -15.36
CA LYS A 36 16.47 -11.01 -16.75
C LYS A 36 17.67 -11.93 -16.98
N ASN A 37 18.79 -11.64 -16.33
CA ASN A 37 20.07 -12.33 -16.53
C ASN A 37 20.74 -12.63 -15.18
N PRO A 38 20.15 -13.47 -14.30
CA PRO A 38 20.70 -13.69 -12.96
C PRO A 38 22.09 -14.35 -12.96
N ASP A 39 22.38 -15.20 -13.95
CA ASP A 39 23.65 -15.93 -14.09
C ASP A 39 24.88 -15.01 -14.04
N ASP A 40 24.79 -13.86 -14.68
CA ASP A 40 25.92 -12.92 -14.81
C ASP A 40 26.29 -12.24 -13.46
N LYS A 41 25.45 -12.38 -12.44
CA LYS A 41 25.66 -11.82 -11.10
C LYS A 41 26.13 -12.86 -10.09
N ILE A 42 25.96 -14.16 -10.34
CA ILE A 42 26.18 -15.22 -9.35
C ILE A 42 27.58 -15.17 -8.73
N GLU A 43 28.63 -15.21 -9.55
CA GLU A 43 30.01 -15.23 -9.06
C GLU A 43 30.40 -13.96 -8.31
N ARG A 44 29.74 -12.84 -8.59
CA ARG A 44 29.91 -11.61 -7.83
C ARG A 44 29.17 -11.66 -6.50
N LEU A 45 27.96 -12.21 -6.48
CA LEU A 45 27.11 -12.24 -5.29
C LEU A 45 27.57 -13.29 -4.26
N LYS A 46 28.17 -14.40 -4.69
CA LYS A 46 28.80 -15.41 -3.81
C LYS A 46 29.91 -14.86 -2.91
N LYS A 47 30.47 -13.69 -3.24
CA LYS A 47 31.52 -13.03 -2.45
C LYS A 47 30.99 -12.36 -1.17
N PHE A 48 29.67 -12.29 -1.01
CA PHE A 48 29.02 -11.69 0.16
C PHE A 48 28.45 -12.79 1.07
N ASN A 49 28.47 -12.55 2.39
CA ASN A 49 27.93 -13.49 3.39
C ASN A 49 26.42 -13.73 3.22
N ALA A 50 25.69 -12.69 2.83
CA ALA A 50 24.29 -12.75 2.48
C ALA A 50 23.95 -11.60 1.52
N VAL A 51 22.90 -11.79 0.74
CA VAL A 51 22.34 -10.77 -0.16
C VAL A 51 20.85 -10.60 0.10
N LEU A 52 20.31 -9.42 -0.14
CA LEU A 52 18.86 -9.27 -0.14
C LEU A 52 18.27 -9.73 -1.46
N SER A 53 17.06 -10.27 -1.43
CA SER A 53 16.25 -10.41 -2.64
C SER A 53 15.98 -9.01 -3.25
N PRO A 54 15.92 -8.88 -4.58
CA PRO A 54 15.73 -7.60 -5.26
C PRO A 54 14.41 -6.94 -4.87
N ASP A 55 14.45 -5.62 -4.72
CA ASP A 55 13.34 -4.85 -4.19
C ASP A 55 12.55 -4.16 -5.30
N PHE A 56 11.67 -4.91 -5.96
CA PHE A 56 10.80 -4.38 -7.01
C PHE A 56 9.71 -3.51 -6.40
N SER A 57 9.62 -2.27 -6.85
CA SER A 57 8.68 -1.28 -6.31
C SER A 57 7.24 -1.81 -6.29
N MET A 58 6.56 -1.65 -5.16
CA MET A 58 5.11 -1.83 -5.01
C MET A 58 4.54 -0.52 -4.50
N TYR A 59 3.83 0.20 -5.36
CA TYR A 59 3.07 1.40 -5.01
C TYR A 59 1.61 1.01 -4.79
N THR A 60 0.89 1.79 -4.00
CA THR A 60 -0.51 1.53 -3.62
C THR A 60 -1.45 1.62 -4.81
N GLU A 61 -1.17 2.51 -5.77
CA GLU A 61 -1.93 2.77 -6.99
C GLU A 61 -1.65 1.80 -8.15
N MET A 62 -0.65 0.92 -8.03
CA MET A 62 -0.41 -0.07 -9.07
C MET A 62 -1.53 -1.12 -9.07
N SER A 63 -1.92 -1.60 -10.25
CA SER A 63 -2.87 -2.71 -10.33
C SER A 63 -2.36 -3.92 -9.54
N VAL A 64 -3.27 -4.66 -8.90
CA VAL A 64 -2.92 -5.83 -8.09
C VAL A 64 -2.11 -6.86 -8.89
N ALA A 65 -2.36 -6.97 -10.21
CA ALA A 65 -1.60 -7.82 -11.11
C ALA A 65 -0.12 -7.40 -11.21
N LEU A 66 0.19 -6.11 -11.28
CA LEU A 66 1.56 -5.61 -11.29
C LEU A 66 2.23 -5.77 -9.92
N GLN A 67 1.48 -5.56 -8.85
CA GLN A 67 1.97 -5.80 -7.49
C GLN A 67 2.32 -7.28 -7.29
N LEU A 68 1.44 -8.20 -7.72
CA LEU A 68 1.67 -9.64 -7.69
C LEU A 68 2.87 -10.03 -8.54
N TYR A 69 2.98 -9.50 -9.75
CA TYR A 69 4.14 -9.74 -10.62
C TYR A 69 5.44 -9.27 -9.97
N ASN A 70 5.46 -8.11 -9.31
CA ASN A 70 6.66 -7.61 -8.62
C ASN A 70 7.04 -8.47 -7.42
N CYS A 71 6.04 -8.94 -6.65
CA CYS A 71 6.26 -9.92 -5.59
C CYS A 71 6.84 -11.22 -6.15
N PHE A 72 6.26 -11.76 -7.23
CA PHE A 72 6.78 -12.95 -7.90
C PHE A 72 8.24 -12.77 -8.32
N ARG A 73 8.60 -11.66 -8.98
CA ARG A 73 9.98 -11.40 -9.41
C ARG A 73 10.96 -11.37 -8.24
N ASN A 74 10.55 -10.76 -7.12
CA ASN A 74 11.35 -10.77 -5.89
C ASN A 74 11.60 -12.20 -5.40
N ARG A 75 10.53 -13.00 -5.25
CA ARG A 75 10.60 -14.37 -4.72
C ARG A 75 11.39 -15.29 -5.65
N TRP A 76 11.12 -15.22 -6.95
CA TRP A 76 11.78 -16.03 -7.96
C TRP A 76 13.29 -15.75 -7.99
N THR A 77 13.70 -14.48 -8.01
CA THR A 77 15.14 -14.15 -7.95
C THR A 77 15.76 -14.62 -6.63
N GLY A 78 15.08 -14.44 -5.50
CA GLY A 78 15.57 -14.93 -4.21
C GLY A 78 15.82 -16.44 -4.22
N ALA A 79 14.84 -17.23 -4.65
CA ALA A 79 14.94 -18.68 -4.75
C ALA A 79 16.04 -19.12 -5.72
N TYR A 80 16.15 -18.45 -6.87
CA TYR A 80 17.19 -18.73 -7.86
C TYR A 80 18.60 -18.50 -7.30
N LEU A 81 18.81 -17.42 -6.54
CA LEU A 81 20.09 -17.16 -5.89
C LEU A 81 20.40 -18.20 -4.80
N GLN A 82 19.38 -18.61 -4.01
CA GLN A 82 19.54 -19.67 -3.01
C GLN A 82 19.95 -21.00 -3.65
N GLN A 83 19.32 -21.38 -4.78
CA GLN A 83 19.67 -22.58 -5.53
C GLN A 83 21.14 -22.56 -6.02
N ASN A 84 21.71 -21.37 -6.22
CA ASN A 84 23.10 -21.17 -6.62
C ASN A 84 24.07 -21.03 -5.43
N GLY A 85 23.65 -21.41 -4.21
CA GLY A 85 24.49 -21.44 -3.01
C GLY A 85 24.70 -20.08 -2.36
N ILE A 86 23.85 -19.10 -2.65
CA ILE A 86 23.91 -17.77 -2.02
C ILE A 86 22.91 -17.70 -0.87
N THR A 87 23.36 -17.27 0.30
CA THR A 87 22.46 -16.95 1.42
C THR A 87 21.64 -15.71 1.07
N VAL A 88 20.32 -15.85 1.01
CA VAL A 88 19.39 -14.75 0.68
C VAL A 88 18.54 -14.38 1.88
N ILE A 89 18.48 -13.08 2.17
CA ILE A 89 17.53 -12.49 3.10
C ILE A 89 16.36 -11.90 2.29
N PRO A 90 15.12 -12.38 2.45
CA PRO A 90 13.98 -11.85 1.71
C PRO A 90 13.67 -10.42 2.13
N THR A 91 13.59 -9.55 1.14
CA THR A 91 13.02 -8.20 1.26
C THR A 91 11.51 -8.33 1.18
N VAL A 92 10.83 -7.81 2.17
CA VAL A 92 9.37 -7.79 2.26
C VAL A 92 8.88 -6.41 1.90
N ARG A 93 7.91 -6.39 0.98
CA ARG A 93 7.35 -5.18 0.41
C ARG A 93 5.87 -5.39 0.14
N TRP A 94 5.07 -4.36 0.39
CA TRP A 94 3.63 -4.34 0.12
C TRP A 94 3.25 -3.06 -0.60
N GLY A 95 2.19 -3.17 -1.41
CA GLY A 95 1.51 -2.06 -2.09
C GLY A 95 0.26 -1.70 -1.32
N ASN A 96 -0.94 -1.90 -1.87
CA ASN A 96 -2.21 -1.69 -1.17
C ASN A 96 -2.59 -2.87 -0.24
N LEU A 97 -3.75 -2.81 0.42
CA LEU A 97 -4.21 -3.87 1.33
C LEU A 97 -4.45 -5.21 0.64
N GLU A 98 -4.88 -5.22 -0.63
CA GLU A 98 -5.05 -6.46 -1.40
C GLU A 98 -3.72 -7.22 -1.53
N SER A 99 -2.60 -6.51 -1.54
CA SER A 99 -1.28 -7.15 -1.62
C SER A 99 -0.97 -8.06 -0.43
N PHE A 100 -1.64 -7.90 0.70
CA PHE A 100 -1.45 -8.74 1.89
C PHE A 100 -1.88 -10.19 1.64
N ASN A 101 -2.67 -10.44 0.59
CA ASN A 101 -3.06 -11.78 0.18
C ASN A 101 -1.91 -12.60 -0.42
N PHE A 102 -0.80 -11.97 -0.84
CA PHE A 102 0.31 -12.68 -1.48
C PHE A 102 1.71 -12.21 -1.03
N CYS A 103 1.86 -10.98 -0.53
CA CYS A 103 3.19 -10.38 -0.35
C CYS A 103 4.00 -10.98 0.81
N PHE A 104 3.38 -11.74 1.70
CA PHE A 104 4.04 -12.44 2.79
C PHE A 104 4.29 -13.93 2.49
N ASP A 105 3.76 -14.44 1.38
CA ASP A 105 3.86 -15.84 1.03
C ASP A 105 5.20 -16.17 0.37
N GLY A 106 5.57 -17.45 0.42
CA GLY A 106 6.87 -17.92 -0.09
C GLY A 106 8.07 -17.48 0.75
N ILE A 107 7.84 -16.94 1.96
CA ILE A 107 8.89 -16.63 2.94
C ILE A 107 8.83 -17.66 4.07
N GLU A 108 9.98 -18.22 4.41
CA GLU A 108 10.11 -19.18 5.50
C GLU A 108 9.82 -18.52 6.87
N LYS A 109 9.04 -19.22 7.71
CA LYS A 109 8.72 -18.72 9.04
C LYS A 109 9.96 -18.73 9.93
N GLY A 110 10.11 -17.70 10.77
CA GLY A 110 11.28 -17.57 11.64
C GLY A 110 12.50 -16.98 10.95
N CYS A 111 12.53 -16.83 9.62
CA CYS A 111 13.72 -16.33 8.94
C CYS A 111 13.98 -14.85 9.24
N VAL A 112 15.21 -14.41 8.99
CA VAL A 112 15.54 -12.98 8.97
C VAL A 112 14.89 -12.35 7.73
N VAL A 113 14.29 -11.18 7.88
CA VAL A 113 13.66 -10.43 6.78
C VAL A 113 14.21 -9.01 6.70
N ALA A 114 14.12 -8.39 5.53
CA ALA A 114 14.44 -6.99 5.32
C ALA A 114 13.21 -6.16 4.96
N VAL A 115 13.09 -4.95 5.51
CA VAL A 115 12.08 -3.95 5.18
C VAL A 115 12.73 -2.57 5.00
N SER A 116 12.04 -1.63 4.37
CA SER A 116 12.54 -0.27 4.16
C SER A 116 11.51 0.77 4.59
N THR A 117 11.89 1.65 5.52
CA THR A 117 11.15 2.87 5.86
C THR A 117 11.56 4.06 4.98
N LEU A 118 12.60 3.91 4.17
CA LEU A 118 13.03 4.94 3.23
C LEU A 118 11.92 5.26 2.22
N GLY A 119 11.51 6.52 2.19
CA GLY A 119 10.42 6.97 1.34
C GLY A 119 9.03 6.89 1.98
N VAL A 120 8.91 6.26 3.15
CA VAL A 120 7.68 6.28 3.96
C VAL A 120 7.65 7.61 4.72
N LYS A 121 6.94 8.60 4.16
CA LYS A 121 6.82 9.94 4.76
C LYS A 121 5.52 10.09 5.54
N ASN A 122 4.39 10.05 4.84
CA ASN A 122 3.07 10.32 5.41
C ASN A 122 2.24 9.05 5.64
N GLU A 123 2.69 7.90 5.14
CA GLU A 123 1.96 6.62 5.19
C GLU A 123 2.43 5.70 6.31
N LYS A 124 2.79 6.26 7.47
CA LYS A 124 3.25 5.47 8.63
C LYS A 124 2.21 4.42 9.02
N SER A 125 0.92 4.77 9.06
CA SER A 125 -0.15 3.83 9.43
C SER A 125 -0.23 2.64 8.49
N HIS A 126 -0.21 2.89 7.17
CA HIS A 126 -0.25 1.84 6.15
C HIS A 126 1.00 0.94 6.19
N PHE A 127 2.17 1.55 6.37
CA PHE A 127 3.39 0.79 6.63
C PHE A 127 3.25 -0.08 7.88
N MET A 128 2.74 0.46 8.98
CA MET A 128 2.58 -0.29 10.22
C MET A 128 1.57 -1.44 10.11
N LEU A 129 0.52 -1.31 9.29
CA LEU A 129 -0.40 -2.42 8.99
C LEU A 129 0.34 -3.58 8.32
N GLY A 130 1.05 -3.31 7.23
CA GLY A 130 1.81 -4.35 6.52
C GLY A 130 2.95 -4.93 7.35
N TYR A 131 3.62 -4.09 8.14
CA TYR A 131 4.68 -4.52 9.05
C TYR A 131 4.17 -5.47 10.14
N ASN A 132 3.02 -5.16 10.76
CA ASN A 132 2.43 -6.02 11.78
C ASN A 132 1.92 -7.34 11.19
N GLU A 133 1.34 -7.29 9.99
CA GLU A 133 0.87 -8.48 9.30
C GLU A 133 2.03 -9.40 8.87
N MET A 134 3.13 -8.82 8.37
CA MET A 134 4.38 -9.53 8.12
C MET A 134 4.85 -10.27 9.38
N ARG A 135 4.93 -9.56 10.52
CA ARG A 135 5.37 -10.16 11.79
C ARG A 135 4.46 -11.29 12.24
N ARG A 136 3.14 -11.13 12.08
CA ARG A 136 2.16 -12.15 12.46
C ARG A 136 2.31 -13.43 11.64
N ARG A 137 2.49 -13.31 10.31
CA ARG A 137 2.56 -14.44 9.38
C ARG A 137 3.93 -15.13 9.36
N ILE A 138 5.01 -14.35 9.23
CA ILE A 138 6.37 -14.85 9.05
C ILE A 138 7.04 -15.10 10.41
N LYS A 139 6.68 -14.35 11.46
CA LYS A 139 7.32 -14.44 12.79
C LYS A 139 8.85 -14.36 12.70
N PRO A 140 9.41 -13.32 12.08
CA PRO A 140 10.84 -13.24 11.80
C PRO A 140 11.66 -13.20 13.10
N GLU A 141 12.79 -13.93 13.14
CA GLU A 141 13.73 -13.88 14.27
C GLU A 141 14.39 -12.50 14.39
N LYS A 142 14.77 -11.90 13.25
CA LYS A 142 15.34 -10.56 13.16
C LYS A 142 14.80 -9.82 11.94
N ILE A 143 14.75 -8.49 12.04
CA ILE A 143 14.27 -7.60 10.99
C ILE A 143 15.37 -6.58 10.66
N ILE A 144 15.87 -6.59 9.43
CA ILE A 144 16.77 -5.56 8.93
C ILE A 144 15.91 -4.41 8.40
N CYS A 145 16.04 -3.22 8.99
CA CYS A 145 15.29 -2.03 8.58
C CYS A 145 16.22 -1.04 7.87
N TYR A 146 15.96 -0.80 6.60
CA TYR A 146 16.61 0.25 5.83
C TYR A 146 15.95 1.59 6.08
N GLY A 147 16.73 2.56 6.54
CA GLY A 147 16.23 3.83 7.05
C GLY A 147 15.82 3.74 8.51
N LYS A 148 15.49 4.91 9.09
CA LYS A 148 15.14 5.02 10.50
C LYS A 148 13.86 4.23 10.81
N PRO A 149 13.89 3.25 11.73
CA PRO A 149 12.68 2.58 12.20
C PRO A 149 11.72 3.57 12.85
N PHE A 150 10.42 3.30 12.78
CA PHE A 150 9.44 4.03 13.59
C PHE A 150 9.44 3.51 15.03
N ASP A 151 9.15 4.40 15.99
CA ASP A 151 9.09 4.04 17.42
C ASP A 151 8.09 2.91 17.73
N ASP A 152 7.06 2.76 16.87
CA ASP A 152 6.02 1.74 17.01
C ASP A 152 6.42 0.37 16.42
N MET A 153 7.51 0.29 15.65
CA MET A 153 8.00 -0.99 15.10
C MET A 153 8.53 -1.86 16.23
N LYS A 154 7.85 -3.00 16.48
CA LYS A 154 8.21 -3.97 17.51
C LYS A 154 8.98 -5.15 16.91
N GLY A 155 9.98 -5.66 17.63
CA GLY A 155 10.76 -6.84 17.23
C GLY A 155 12.25 -6.62 17.45
N ASP A 156 13.06 -7.60 17.08
CA ASP A 156 14.52 -7.46 17.05
C ASP A 156 14.92 -6.79 15.73
N ILE A 157 15.05 -5.47 15.76
CA ILE A 157 15.27 -4.63 14.58
C ILE A 157 16.73 -4.17 14.53
N ILE A 158 17.37 -4.44 13.39
CA ILE A 158 18.69 -3.91 13.03
C ILE A 158 18.47 -2.73 12.09
N GLU A 159 18.73 -1.52 12.58
CA GLU A 159 18.72 -0.30 11.76
C GLU A 159 19.95 -0.26 10.84
N VAL A 160 19.71 0.06 9.56
CA VAL A 160 20.76 0.26 8.56
C VAL A 160 20.62 1.64 7.94
N ASP A 161 21.64 2.48 8.13
CA ASP A 161 21.70 3.78 7.46
C ASP A 161 22.01 3.60 5.97
N TYR A 162 21.09 4.09 5.14
CA TYR A 162 21.18 4.02 3.69
C TYR A 162 22.26 4.94 3.10
N ALA A 163 22.51 6.09 3.73
CA ALA A 163 23.51 7.05 3.26
C ALA A 163 24.92 6.50 3.43
N GLU A 164 25.16 5.83 4.57
CA GLU A 164 26.46 5.21 4.89
C GLU A 164 26.74 3.98 4.02
N THR A 165 25.72 3.19 3.67
CA THR A 165 25.89 1.94 2.90
C THR A 165 26.06 2.13 1.40
N ASN A 166 25.73 3.30 0.85
CA ASN A 166 25.77 3.57 -0.60
C ASN A 166 26.87 4.54 -1.06
N ASN A 167 27.78 4.97 -0.17
CA ASN A 167 28.83 5.97 -0.49
C ASN A 167 28.27 7.18 -1.26
N LEU A 168 27.11 7.68 -0.86
CA LEU A 168 26.52 8.86 -1.48
C LEU A 168 27.23 10.10 -0.92
N ASP A 169 28.32 10.50 -1.56
CA ASP A 169 28.93 11.81 -1.29
C ASP A 169 27.88 12.91 -1.47
N LYS A 170 27.90 13.87 -0.54
CA LYS A 170 26.94 14.96 -0.39
C LYS A 170 26.65 15.65 -1.73
N GLY A 171 25.47 15.38 -2.28
CA GLY A 171 24.90 16.10 -3.41
C GLY A 171 24.88 15.29 -4.70
N PHE A 172 23.82 14.52 -4.93
CA PHE A 172 23.52 13.98 -6.27
C PHE A 172 22.04 14.07 -6.61
N TYR A 173 21.76 14.70 -7.76
CA TYR A 173 20.43 14.85 -8.35
C TYR A 173 20.09 13.61 -9.20
N ILE A 174 18.93 13.01 -8.96
CA ILE A 174 18.42 11.87 -9.77
C ILE A 174 17.69 12.44 -11.00
N LYS A 175 18.27 12.26 -12.21
CA LYS A 175 17.56 12.42 -13.49
C LYS A 175 16.57 11.26 -13.65
N LYS A 176 15.26 11.57 -13.71
CA LYS A 176 14.19 10.62 -14.02
C LYS A 176 14.31 10.15 -15.47
N PHE A 177 14.40 8.84 -15.70
CA PHE A 177 14.13 8.21 -16.98
C PHE A 177 13.54 6.84 -16.73
N TYR A 178 12.26 6.62 -17.06
CA TYR A 178 11.70 5.33 -17.49
C TYR A 178 10.39 5.59 -18.22
N GLY A 179 10.36 5.23 -19.51
CA GLY A 179 9.18 5.27 -20.35
C GLY A 179 8.34 4.01 -20.15
N PHE A 180 7.27 4.15 -19.39
CA PHE A 180 6.02 3.41 -19.47
C PHE A 180 4.93 4.40 -19.10
N ILE A 181 3.75 4.33 -19.73
CA ILE A 181 2.63 5.22 -19.42
C ILE A 181 2.18 4.91 -17.99
N THR A 182 2.68 5.66 -17.02
CA THR A 182 2.19 5.66 -15.63
C THR A 182 1.00 6.62 -15.54
N PRO A 183 0.04 6.38 -14.62
CA PRO A 183 -0.93 7.41 -14.25
C PRO A 183 -0.23 8.73 -13.89
N ILE A 184 -0.90 9.86 -14.15
CA ILE A 184 -0.35 11.22 -14.02
C ILE A 184 0.00 11.54 -12.54
N GLN A 185 -0.49 10.76 -11.58
CA GLN A 185 -0.20 10.88 -10.15
C GLN A 185 0.32 9.52 -9.62
N LYS A 186 1.48 9.55 -8.93
CA LYS A 186 2.10 8.41 -8.25
C LYS A 186 1.79 8.51 -6.77
N GLY A 187 1.21 7.46 -6.20
CA GLY A 187 0.86 7.29 -4.79
C GLY A 187 1.97 6.62 -3.97
N GLY A 188 1.77 6.60 -2.66
CA GLY A 188 2.82 6.54 -1.65
C GLY A 188 3.14 5.18 -1.05
N GLY A 189 2.84 4.06 -1.74
CA GLY A 189 3.31 2.74 -1.30
C GLY A 189 4.82 2.73 -1.00
N SER A 190 5.32 1.69 -0.34
CA SER A 190 6.69 1.62 0.22
C SER A 190 7.84 2.01 -0.74
N ALA A 191 7.59 2.19 -2.05
CA ALA A 191 8.53 2.65 -3.04
C ALA A 191 8.59 4.19 -3.12
N LEU A 192 9.76 4.75 -2.81
CA LEU A 192 10.20 6.12 -3.12
C LEU A 192 9.09 7.20 -3.17
N GLY A 193 8.57 7.55 -1.98
CA GLY A 193 7.57 8.60 -1.80
C GLY A 193 8.05 9.98 -2.28
N ARG A 194 7.56 10.40 -3.46
CA ARG A 194 7.44 11.81 -3.83
C ARG A 194 5.97 12.16 -4.03
N ILE A 195 5.49 12.98 -3.09
CA ILE A 195 4.29 13.83 -3.15
C ILE A 195 3.01 13.08 -3.51
N SER A 196 2.30 12.65 -2.48
CA SER A 196 0.85 12.76 -2.41
C SER A 196 0.51 13.17 -0.98
N GLY A 197 -0.51 14.03 -0.81
CA GLY A 197 -1.17 14.13 0.49
C GLY A 197 -1.76 12.77 0.88
N ASN A 198 -2.42 12.67 2.03
CA ASN A 198 -3.29 11.52 2.27
C ASN A 198 -4.11 11.27 0.99
N PRO A 199 -4.25 10.02 0.50
CA PRO A 199 -5.27 9.76 -0.50
C PRO A 199 -6.56 10.38 0.02
N GLU A 200 -7.19 11.20 -0.80
CA GLU A 200 -8.55 11.60 -0.50
C GLU A 200 -9.33 10.31 -0.26
N HIS A 201 -10.16 10.32 0.77
CA HIS A 201 -10.93 9.17 1.18
C HIS A 201 -11.70 8.61 -0.03
N GLU A 202 -11.24 7.46 -0.54
CA GLU A 202 -11.92 6.72 -1.59
C GLU A 202 -13.19 6.14 -0.99
N PHE A 203 -14.31 6.35 -1.66
CA PHE A 203 -15.62 5.90 -1.20
C PHE A 203 -15.67 4.37 -1.17
N ASP A 204 -15.78 3.80 0.02
CA ASP A 204 -16.07 2.40 0.30
C ASP A 204 -17.57 2.25 0.61
N GLU A 205 -18.28 1.56 -0.27
CA GLU A 205 -19.72 1.32 -0.17
C GLU A 205 -20.13 0.59 1.13
N ASN A 206 -19.21 -0.09 1.81
CA ASN A 206 -19.48 -0.77 3.08
C ASN A 206 -19.40 0.15 4.29
N THR A 207 -18.65 1.25 4.21
CA THR A 207 -18.43 2.16 5.34
C THR A 207 -18.98 3.56 5.13
N ASP A 208 -19.11 3.99 3.88
CA ASP A 208 -19.34 5.39 3.52
C ASP A 208 -20.72 5.65 2.93
N MET A 209 -21.51 4.59 2.75
CA MET A 209 -22.90 4.72 2.33
C MET A 209 -23.69 5.53 3.37
N PRO A 210 -24.41 6.58 2.95
CA PRO A 210 -25.16 7.39 3.88
C PRO A 210 -26.35 6.61 4.44
N SER A 211 -26.71 6.91 5.68
CA SER A 211 -27.92 6.36 6.30
C SER A 211 -29.17 6.85 5.58
N PHE A 212 -30.25 6.06 5.69
CA PHE A 212 -31.56 6.40 5.18
C PHE A 212 -32.02 7.78 5.70
N PRO A 213 -32.26 8.78 4.84
CA PRO A 213 -32.60 10.14 5.28
C PRO A 213 -33.95 10.29 5.98
N GLY A 214 -34.83 9.28 5.87
CA GLY A 214 -36.16 9.26 6.45
C GLY A 214 -37.28 9.19 5.41
N TYR A 215 -38.53 9.12 5.89
CA TYR A 215 -39.70 8.90 5.04
C TYR A 215 -40.28 10.18 4.40
N GLU A 216 -39.74 11.35 4.71
CA GLU A 216 -40.22 12.63 4.19
C GLU A 216 -39.30 13.19 3.11
N ASN A 217 -39.87 13.80 2.07
CA ASN A 217 -39.10 14.52 1.05
C ASN A 217 -38.58 15.86 1.59
N LYS A 218 -37.51 15.79 2.39
CA LYS A 218 -36.81 16.94 2.96
C LYS A 218 -35.30 16.80 2.79
N ALA A 219 -34.59 17.91 2.97
CA ALA A 219 -33.14 17.96 2.86
C ALA A 219 -32.48 16.89 3.77
N PRO A 220 -31.64 15.99 3.21
CA PRO A 220 -30.92 14.99 4.00
C PRO A 220 -29.89 15.57 4.97
N GLY A 221 -29.46 16.82 4.77
CA GLY A 221 -28.48 17.49 5.60
C GLY A 221 -28.38 18.99 5.35
N LYS A 222 -27.51 19.66 6.14
CA LYS A 222 -27.40 21.13 6.23
C LYS A 222 -26.99 21.84 4.92
N ASP A 223 -26.35 21.13 3.99
CA ASP A 223 -25.79 21.70 2.75
C ASP A 223 -26.53 21.23 1.47
N PHE A 224 -27.70 20.62 1.60
CA PHE A 224 -28.51 20.16 0.47
C PHE A 224 -29.51 21.24 0.01
N GLU A 225 -29.53 21.50 -1.29
CA GLU A 225 -30.49 22.37 -1.96
C GLU A 225 -31.38 21.55 -2.91
N TRP A 226 -32.67 21.88 -2.98
CA TRP A 226 -33.56 21.23 -3.94
C TRP A 226 -33.27 21.71 -5.36
N ARG A 227 -33.10 20.78 -6.30
CA ARG A 227 -32.93 21.04 -7.72
C ARG A 227 -34.00 20.33 -8.53
N GLY A 228 -34.93 21.10 -9.07
CA GLY A 228 -36.04 20.58 -9.85
C GLY A 228 -37.22 21.53 -9.79
N ASN A 229 -38.43 20.97 -9.81
CA ASN A 229 -39.67 21.72 -9.71
C ASN A 229 -39.74 22.49 -8.38
N PRO A 230 -40.06 23.80 -8.36
CA PRO A 230 -40.14 24.57 -7.11
C PRO A 230 -41.11 24.00 -6.06
N ASP A 231 -42.13 23.26 -6.51
CA ASP A 231 -43.03 22.53 -5.64
C ASP A 231 -42.46 21.13 -5.35
N ILE A 232 -41.75 21.02 -4.21
CA ILE A 232 -41.11 19.78 -3.74
C ILE A 232 -42.10 18.63 -3.64
N LYS A 233 -43.38 18.90 -3.34
CA LYS A 233 -44.42 17.87 -3.22
C LYS A 233 -44.68 17.11 -4.52
N LYS A 234 -44.32 17.70 -5.67
CA LYS A 234 -44.41 17.02 -6.97
C LYS A 234 -43.34 15.95 -7.15
N ASN A 235 -42.29 15.98 -6.33
CA ASN A 235 -41.16 15.05 -6.38
C ASN A 235 -40.47 14.98 -7.76
N ILE A 236 -40.42 16.10 -8.48
CA ILE A 236 -39.74 16.19 -9.79
C ILE A 236 -38.43 16.94 -9.57
N GLY A 237 -37.41 16.24 -9.08
CA GLY A 237 -36.12 16.84 -8.75
C GLY A 237 -35.34 16.00 -7.74
N ASN A 238 -34.19 16.54 -7.33
CA ASN A 238 -33.28 15.90 -6.37
C ASN A 238 -32.75 16.92 -5.36
N TRP A 239 -32.47 16.46 -4.14
CA TRP A 239 -31.67 17.20 -3.18
C TRP A 239 -30.20 17.08 -3.55
N PHE A 240 -29.53 18.21 -3.79
CA PHE A 240 -28.15 18.24 -4.27
C PHE A 240 -27.24 19.01 -3.32
N ASN A 241 -26.07 18.44 -3.00
CA ASN A 241 -25.03 19.12 -2.25
C ASN A 241 -23.93 19.59 -3.20
N LYS A 242 -23.78 20.91 -3.35
CA LYS A 242 -22.77 21.53 -4.23
C LYS A 242 -21.33 21.23 -3.81
N LYS A 243 -21.07 21.01 -2.51
CA LYS A 243 -19.70 20.82 -1.99
C LYS A 243 -19.23 19.39 -2.20
N THR A 244 -20.07 18.42 -1.89
CA THR A 244 -19.74 16.98 -1.97
C THR A 244 -20.10 16.36 -3.32
N GLY A 245 -20.98 17.01 -4.10
CA GLY A 245 -21.47 16.49 -5.37
C GLY A 245 -22.50 15.38 -5.22
N GLU A 246 -23.03 15.17 -4.01
CA GLU A 246 -24.06 14.19 -3.70
C GLU A 246 -25.44 14.66 -4.17
N SER A 247 -26.25 13.69 -4.58
CA SER A 247 -27.63 13.88 -5.02
C SER A 247 -28.50 12.79 -4.43
N PHE A 248 -29.66 13.18 -3.92
CA PHE A 248 -30.65 12.30 -3.31
C PHE A 248 -32.02 12.50 -3.96
N HIS A 249 -32.62 11.43 -4.46
CA HIS A 249 -34.02 11.39 -4.89
C HIS A 249 -34.84 10.63 -3.86
N TRP A 250 -35.98 11.19 -3.45
CA TRP A 250 -36.89 10.54 -2.52
C TRP A 250 -37.88 9.69 -3.33
N ASP A 251 -37.97 8.38 -3.09
CA ASP A 251 -38.94 7.51 -3.78
C ASP A 251 -39.56 6.49 -2.82
N MET A 252 -40.65 6.88 -2.16
CA MET A 252 -41.33 6.02 -1.17
C MET A 252 -42.44 5.15 -1.78
N ASP A 253 -42.84 5.41 -3.02
CA ASP A 253 -43.99 4.76 -3.67
C ASP A 253 -43.55 3.79 -4.79
N HIS A 254 -42.24 3.45 -4.86
CA HIS A 254 -41.73 2.53 -5.85
C HIS A 254 -42.37 1.13 -5.69
N PRO A 255 -42.87 0.51 -6.76
CA PRO A 255 -43.50 -0.80 -6.69
C PRO A 255 -42.53 -1.90 -6.21
N ASP A 256 -43.11 -2.98 -5.68
CA ASP A 256 -42.41 -4.21 -5.35
C ASP A 256 -41.67 -4.79 -6.58
N PRO A 257 -40.50 -5.42 -6.40
CA PRO A 257 -39.90 -5.83 -5.12
C PRO A 257 -38.99 -4.78 -4.45
N ILE A 258 -38.84 -3.59 -5.04
CA ILE A 258 -37.86 -2.58 -4.56
C ILE A 258 -38.41 -1.84 -3.32
N GLY A 259 -39.67 -1.41 -3.37
CA GLY A 259 -40.30 -0.69 -2.27
C GLY A 259 -39.66 0.69 -1.97
N PRO A 260 -39.96 1.27 -0.79
CA PRO A 260 -39.55 2.63 -0.44
C PRO A 260 -38.03 2.76 -0.31
N HIS A 261 -37.44 3.75 -0.96
CA HIS A 261 -36.00 4.00 -0.93
C HIS A 261 -35.64 5.46 -1.24
N TRP A 262 -34.36 5.79 -1.07
CA TRP A 262 -33.78 6.98 -1.67
C TRP A 262 -32.78 6.59 -2.75
N ASP A 263 -32.83 7.24 -3.91
CA ASP A 263 -31.74 7.11 -4.87
C ASP A 263 -30.61 8.04 -4.48
N TYR A 264 -29.41 7.48 -4.37
CA TYR A 264 -28.19 8.19 -4.03
C TYR A 264 -27.23 8.16 -5.21
N PHE A 265 -26.71 9.33 -5.55
CA PHE A 265 -25.66 9.49 -6.55
C PHE A 265 -24.59 10.41 -6.00
N ARG A 266 -23.33 10.12 -6.31
CA ARG A 266 -22.22 11.00 -6.02
C ARG A 266 -21.32 11.09 -7.26
N ARG A 267 -20.96 12.34 -7.62
CA ARG A 267 -20.32 12.64 -8.91
C ARG A 267 -18.95 11.98 -9.11
N ASP A 268 -18.22 11.70 -8.04
CA ASP A 268 -16.86 11.14 -8.06
C ASP A 268 -16.83 9.62 -8.21
N ILE A 269 -17.92 8.91 -7.93
CA ILE A 269 -17.99 7.44 -7.98
C ILE A 269 -18.75 6.88 -9.20
N ASP A 270 -19.36 7.74 -10.01
CA ASP A 270 -20.10 7.41 -11.26
C ASP A 270 -21.02 6.18 -11.14
N ASN A 271 -21.65 6.02 -9.97
CA ASN A 271 -22.55 4.92 -9.65
C ASN A 271 -23.78 5.50 -8.94
N GLU A 272 -24.94 4.92 -9.23
CA GLU A 272 -26.19 5.19 -8.53
C GLU A 272 -26.53 4.03 -7.58
N TYR A 273 -27.07 4.36 -6.42
CA TYR A 273 -27.46 3.40 -5.38
C TYR A 273 -28.89 3.66 -4.94
N ARG A 274 -29.56 2.65 -4.40
CA ARG A 274 -30.80 2.77 -3.65
C ARG A 274 -30.51 2.51 -2.19
N ILE A 275 -30.98 3.36 -1.29
CA ILE A 275 -30.83 3.26 0.16
C ILE A 275 -32.19 2.96 0.78
N PHE A 276 -32.29 1.85 1.52
CA PHE A 276 -33.52 1.34 2.08
C PHE A 276 -33.72 1.74 3.55
N PRO A 277 -34.96 1.66 4.10
CA PRO A 277 -35.24 2.08 5.47
C PRO A 277 -34.46 1.36 6.58
N ASP A 278 -33.99 0.15 6.32
CA ASP A 278 -33.14 -0.64 7.23
C ASP A 278 -31.64 -0.28 7.11
N ASN A 279 -31.31 0.76 6.35
CA ASN A 279 -29.95 1.18 5.97
C ASN A 279 -29.18 0.18 5.10
N THR A 280 -29.84 -0.86 4.58
CA THR A 280 -29.26 -1.62 3.48
C THR A 280 -29.29 -0.79 2.20
N TRP A 281 -28.50 -1.20 1.22
CA TRP A 281 -28.45 -0.53 -0.06
C TRP A 281 -28.30 -1.52 -1.22
N SER A 282 -28.63 -1.07 -2.43
CA SER A 282 -28.40 -1.81 -3.68
C SER A 282 -27.85 -0.89 -4.75
N LYS A 283 -26.98 -1.42 -5.61
CA LYS A 283 -26.45 -0.67 -6.75
C LYS A 283 -27.45 -0.68 -7.90
N LYS A 284 -27.72 0.48 -8.51
CA LYS A 284 -28.44 0.56 -9.78
C LYS A 284 -27.50 0.12 -10.90
N LEU A 285 -27.64 -1.13 -11.32
CA LEU A 285 -26.93 -1.63 -12.50
C LEU A 285 -27.63 -1.12 -13.75
N PHE A 286 -26.88 -0.46 -14.65
CA PHE A 286 -27.38 -0.14 -15.99
C PHE A 286 -27.73 -1.45 -16.71
N GLN A 287 -29.01 -1.65 -17.01
CA GLN A 287 -29.49 -2.77 -17.81
C GLN A 287 -28.95 -2.69 -19.24
N ILE A 288 -27.95 -3.51 -19.55
CA ILE A 288 -27.77 -4.02 -20.92
C ILE A 288 -28.57 -5.32 -21.00
N GLY A 289 -29.80 -5.24 -21.50
CA GLY A 289 -30.59 -6.39 -21.94
C GLY A 289 -30.92 -7.44 -20.87
N GLY A 290 -32.02 -7.23 -20.15
CA GLY A 290 -32.96 -8.31 -19.80
C GLY A 290 -32.47 -9.44 -18.88
N CYS A 291 -31.63 -9.20 -17.88
CA CYS A 291 -31.45 -10.13 -16.75
C CYS A 291 -31.24 -9.35 -15.44
N ASN A 292 -32.14 -9.53 -14.49
CA ASN A 292 -32.08 -8.92 -13.16
C ASN A 292 -31.19 -9.76 -12.24
N TYR A 293 -30.03 -9.23 -11.87
CA TYR A 293 -29.30 -9.66 -10.68
C TYR A 293 -29.07 -8.41 -9.82
N GLU A 294 -29.91 -8.22 -8.80
CA GLU A 294 -29.66 -7.24 -7.75
C GLU A 294 -28.76 -7.89 -6.70
N GLN A 295 -27.61 -7.27 -6.43
CA GLN A 295 -26.72 -7.68 -5.35
C GLN A 295 -27.07 -6.81 -4.13
N GLN A 296 -27.84 -7.35 -3.19
CA GLN A 296 -28.09 -6.74 -1.89
C GLN A 296 -26.95 -7.08 -0.94
N VAL A 297 -26.33 -6.07 -0.34
CA VAL A 297 -25.31 -6.23 0.70
C VAL A 297 -25.96 -5.95 2.05
N ARG A 298 -25.87 -6.90 2.99
CA ARG A 298 -26.29 -6.73 4.39
C ARG A 298 -25.07 -6.39 5.24
N LEU A 299 -25.22 -5.43 6.14
CA LEU A 299 -24.22 -5.09 7.16
C LEU A 299 -24.64 -5.76 8.47
N ASP A 300 -23.79 -6.65 8.99
CA ASP A 300 -23.95 -7.35 10.27
C ASP A 300 -23.24 -6.59 11.40
#